data_AF-A0A2V4VVB0-F1
#
_entry.id   AF-A0A2V4VVB0-F1
#
_cell.length_a   1.000
_cell.length_b   1.000
_cell.length_c   1.000
_cell.angle_alpha   90.00
_cell.angle_beta   90.00
_cell.angle_gamma   90.00
#
_symmetry.space_group_name_H-M   'P 1'
#
loop_
_entity.id
_entity.type
_entity.pdbx_description
1 polymer ?
#
loop_
_entity_poly.entity_id
_entity_poly.type
_entity_poly.pdbx_seq_one_letter_code
_entity_poly.pdbx_strand_id
1 'polypeptide(L)' 'MVRNSKTLQECIEKARQRLYHIASQYTDLQHPEVIRQSMELDELINEYNDVKRFISQSNHHS' A
#
# COMPACT_ATOMS: atom_id res chain seq x y z
N MET A 1 -19.63 -1.22 -1.09
CA MET A 1 -18.89 -0.71 -2.27
C MET A 1 -17.70 -1.63 -2.47
N VAL A 2 -17.67 -2.39 -3.56
CA VAL A 2 -16.56 -3.31 -3.86
C VAL A 2 -15.32 -2.46 -4.10
N ARG A 3 -14.29 -2.57 -3.23
CA ARG A 3 -13.01 -1.89 -3.45
C ARG A 3 -12.39 -2.52 -4.70
N ASN A 4 -12.42 -1.81 -5.82
CA ASN A 4 -11.79 -2.26 -7.05
C ASN A 4 -10.27 -2.28 -6.84
N SER A 5 -9.61 -3.32 -7.32
CA SER A 5 -8.14 -3.43 -7.26
C SER A 5 -7.42 -2.20 -7.85
N LYS A 6 -8.02 -1.57 -8.86
CA LYS A 6 -7.54 -0.29 -9.44
C LYS A 6 -7.52 0.85 -8.42
N THR A 7 -8.57 1.01 -7.61
CA THR A 7 -8.62 2.09 -6.60
C THR A 7 -7.62 1.85 -5.49
N LEU A 8 -7.33 0.60 -5.16
CA LEU A 8 -6.35 0.25 -4.14
C LEU A 8 -4.91 0.49 -4.62
N GLN A 9 -4.63 0.18 -5.89
CA GLN A 9 -3.35 0.49 -6.53
C GLN A 9 -3.09 2.01 -6.59
N GLU A 10 -4.12 2.82 -6.86
CA GLU A 10 -4.01 4.29 -6.80
C GLU A 10 -3.74 4.80 -5.37
N CYS A 11 -4.34 4.17 -4.35
CA CYS A 11 -4.04 4.48 -2.96
C CYS A 11 -2.60 4.14 -2.58
N ILE A 12 -2.10 2.98 -3.00
CA ILE A 12 -0.70 2.57 -2.79
C ILE A 12 0.25 3.60 -3.43
N GLU A 13 0.01 3.99 -4.67
CA GLU A 13 0.90 4.92 -5.36
C GLU A 13 0.88 6.32 -4.70
N LYS A 14 -0.29 6.79 -4.25
CA LYS A 14 -0.40 8.04 -3.48
C LYS A 14 0.35 7.96 -2.15
N ALA A 15 0.20 6.87 -1.40
CA ALA A 15 0.92 6.66 -0.14
C ALA A 15 2.44 6.58 -0.37
N ARG A 16 2.87 5.92 -1.46
CA ARG A 16 4.27 5.82 -1.85
C ARG A 16 4.88 7.18 -2.22
N GLN A 17 4.15 8.01 -2.96
CA GLN A 17 4.60 9.38 -3.26
C GLN A 17 4.69 10.24 -1.99
N ARG A 18 3.75 10.12 -1.07
CA ARG A 18 3.81 10.82 0.24
C ARG A 18 5.01 10.37 1.06
N LEU A 19 5.24 9.06 1.17
CA LEU A 19 6.40 8.52 1.88
C LEU A 19 7.71 9.04 1.27
N TYR A 20 7.83 9.04 -0.06
CA TYR A 20 9.01 9.58 -0.75
C TYR A 20 9.19 11.08 -0.50
N HIS A 21 8.10 11.86 -0.53
CA HIS A 21 8.16 13.28 -0.21
C HIS A 21 8.63 13.51 1.22
N ILE A 22 8.03 12.82 2.19
CA ILE A 22 8.35 12.93 3.62
C ILE A 22 9.80 12.48 3.87
N ALA A 23 10.21 11.34 3.31
CA ALA A 23 11.60 10.86 3.38
C ALA A 23 12.59 11.78 2.65
N SER A 24 12.17 12.58 1.67
CA SER A 24 13.02 13.60 1.05
C SER A 24 13.16 14.86 1.90
N GLN A 25 12.15 15.16 2.73
CA GLN A 25 12.17 16.30 3.65
C GLN A 25 12.97 15.98 4.93
N TYR A 26 12.95 14.73 5.38
CA TYR A 26 13.70 14.28 6.55
C TYR A 26 15.00 13.60 6.12
N THR A 27 16.14 14.09 6.59
CA THR A 27 17.45 13.49 6.30
C THR A 27 17.58 12.06 6.86
N ASP A 28 16.79 11.74 7.88
CA ASP A 28 16.74 10.44 8.53
C ASP A 28 15.41 9.71 8.30
N LEU A 29 15.51 8.46 7.84
CA LEU A 29 14.38 7.54 7.70
C LEU A 29 13.76 7.12 9.03
N GLN A 30 14.42 7.42 10.15
CA GLN A 30 13.95 7.12 11.51
C GLN A 30 12.95 8.16 12.05
N HIS A 31 12.57 9.16 11.25
CA HIS A 31 11.59 10.12 11.69
C HIS A 31 10.23 9.42 11.92
N PRO A 32 9.56 9.65 13.07
CA PRO A 32 8.31 8.96 13.40
C PRO A 32 7.21 9.15 12.35
N GLU A 33 7.25 10.26 11.60
CA GLU A 33 6.35 10.50 10.47
C GLU A 33 6.66 9.60 9.27
N VAL A 34 7.94 9.37 8.93
CA VAL A 34 8.33 8.42 7.88
C VAL A 34 7.87 7.01 8.25
N ILE A 35 8.06 6.62 9.52
CA ILE A 35 7.65 5.30 10.03
C ILE A 35 6.12 5.14 9.96
N ARG A 36 5.35 6.15 10.41
CA ARG A 36 3.88 6.14 10.30
C ARG A 36 3.40 5.96 8.87
N GLN A 37 3.97 6.73 7.95
CA GLN A 37 3.59 6.68 6.54
C GLN A 37 4.01 5.36 5.88
N SER A 38 5.12 4.76 6.32
CA SER A 38 5.54 3.44 5.87
C SER A 38 4.56 2.36 6.33
N MET A 39 4.06 2.44 7.57
CA MET A 39 3.03 1.51 8.05
C MET A 39 1.72 1.63 7.26
N GLU A 40 1.28 2.84 6.92
CA GLU A 40 0.08 3.05 6.10
C GLU A 40 0.26 2.48 4.69
N LEU A 41 1.44 2.62 4.09
CA LEU A 41 1.78 2.02 2.80
C LEU A 41 1.79 0.48 2.86
N ASP A 42 2.37 -0.10 3.92
CA ASP A 42 2.41 -1.56 4.11
C ASP A 42 1.01 -2.17 4.29
N GLU A 43 0.12 -1.50 5.02
CA GLU A 43 -1.29 -1.94 5.16
C GLU A 43 -2.01 -1.96 3.81
N LEU A 44 -1.83 -0.92 2.99
CA LEU A 44 -2.43 -0.84 1.65
C LEU A 44 -1.88 -1.93 0.71
N ILE A 45 -0.57 -2.21 0.79
CA ILE A 45 0.07 -3.27 0.01
C ILE A 45 -0.44 -4.65 0.45
N ASN A 46 -0.56 -4.89 1.77
CA ASN A 46 -1.12 -6.12 2.29
C ASN A 46 -2.58 -6.32 1.86
N GLU A 47 -3.40 -5.27 1.93
CA GLU A 47 -4.79 -5.34 1.45
C GLU A 47 -4.84 -5.66 -0.06
N TYR A 48 -3.94 -5.09 -0.86
CA TYR A 48 -3.88 -5.37 -2.28
C TYR A 48 -3.43 -6.80 -2.59
N ASN A 49 -2.43 -7.28 -1.84
CA ASN A 49 -1.96 -8.66 -1.96
C ASN A 49 -3.05 -9.65 -1.54
N ASP A 50 -3.82 -9.36 -0.49
CA ASP A 50 -4.94 -10.20 -0.05
C ASP A 50 -6.05 -10.24 -1.10
N VAL A 51 -6.45 -9.10 -1.65
CA VAL A 51 -7.44 -9.04 -2.74
C VAL A 51 -6.93 -9.82 -3.96
N LYS A 52 -5.67 -9.63 -4.34
CA LYS A 52 -5.03 -10.35 -5.46
C LYS A 52 -4.96 -11.85 -5.20
N ARG A 53 -4.69 -12.26 -3.96
CA ARG A 53 -4.63 -13.66 -3.53
C ARG A 53 -6.00 -14.31 -3.54
N PHE A 54 -7.04 -13.61 -3.09
CA PHE A 54 -8.43 -14.07 -3.17
C PHE A 54 -8.87 -14.32 -4.62
N ILE A 55 -8.55 -13.39 -5.53
CA ILE A 55 -8.84 -13.54 -6.95
C ILE A 55 -8.04 -14.72 -7.56
N SER A 56 -6.78 -14.90 -7.16
CA SER A 56 -5.94 -15.99 -7.68
C SER A 56 -6.31 -17.38 -7.13
N GLN A 57 -6.76 -17.48 -5.88
CA GLN A 57 -7.20 -18.76 -5.29
C GLN A 57 -8.56 -19.22 -5.79
N SER A 58 -9.42 -18.30 -6.23
CA SER A 58 -10.74 -18.63 -6.81
C SER A 58 -10.64 -19.31 -8.19
N ASN A 59 -9.46 -19.29 -8.83
CA ASN A 59 -9.23 -19.88 -10.16
C ASN A 59 -8.59 -21.28 -10.11
N HIS A 60 -8.31 -21.85 -8.93
CA HIS A 60 -7.59 -23.13 -8.80
C HIS A 60 -8.47 -24.30 -8.27
N HIS A 61 -9.80 -24.14 -8.31
CA HIS A 61 -10.76 -25.19 -7.97
C HIS A 61 -11.87 -25.28 -9.03
N SER A 62 -11.52 -25.85 -10.19
CA SER A 62 -12.43 -26.46 -11.17
C SER A 62 -11.76 -27.72 -11.70
#